data_AF-A0A2G5NNY2-F1
#
_entry.id   AF-A0A2G5NNY2-F1
#
_cell.length_a   1.000
_cell.length_b   1.000
_cell.length_c   1.000
_cell.angle_alpha   90.00
_cell.angle_beta   90.00
_cell.angle_gamma   90.00
#
_symmetry.space_group_name_H-M   'P 1'
#
loop_
_entity.id
_entity.type
_entity.pdbx_description
1 polymer ?
#
loop_
_entity_poly.entity_id
_entity_poly.type
_entity_poly.pdbx_seq_one_letter_code
_entity_poly.pdbx_strand_id
1 'polypeptide(L)' 'MSIIVLKTSYPYSSDEKTEYKLIQNEVEKVSYISKIKEKTQAIASRTNQPQIIKLEFIYPEDKETYLYKTLKHEA' A
#
# COMPACT_ATOMS: atom_id res chain seq x y z
N MET A 1 -7.11 7.11 21.84
CA MET A 1 -7.09 6.09 20.76
C MET A 1 -7.08 6.87 19.46
N SER A 2 -5.96 6.89 18.75
CA SER A 2 -5.85 7.67 17.51
C SER A 2 -6.41 6.83 16.37
N ILE A 3 -7.51 7.28 15.76
CA ILE A 3 -8.07 6.61 14.59
C ILE A 3 -7.23 7.03 13.38
N ILE A 4 -6.66 6.05 12.70
CA ILE A 4 -5.85 6.28 11.49
C ILE A 4 -6.67 5.78 10.30
N VAL A 5 -6.96 6.66 9.35
CA VAL A 5 -7.60 6.25 8.09
C VAL A 5 -6.50 5.93 7.09
N LEU A 6 -6.41 4.68 6.68
CA LEU A 6 -5.53 4.26 5.61
C LEU A 6 -6.28 4.32 4.29
N LYS A 7 -5.75 5.08 3.33
CA LYS A 7 -6.12 5.04 1.92
C LYS A 7 -5.00 4.37 1.12
N THR A 8 -5.34 3.28 0.44
CA THR A 8 -4.44 2.53 -0.43
C THR A 8 -4.85 2.76 -1.88
N SER A 9 -3.94 3.24 -2.72
CA SER A 9 -4.20 3.48 -4.16
C SER A 9 -3.26 2.66 -5.03
N TYR A 10 -3.79 2.10 -6.12
CA TYR A 10 -3.07 1.26 -7.09
C TYR A 10 -3.02 1.93 -8.48
N PRO A 11 -2.20 2.99 -8.65
CA PRO A 11 -2.22 3.86 -9.84
C PRO A 11 -1.74 3.22 -11.15
N TYR A 12 -1.11 2.04 -11.10
CA TYR A 12 -0.58 1.35 -12.30
C TYR A 12 -1.16 -0.05 -12.49
N SER A 13 -2.15 -0.43 -11.69
CA SER A 13 -2.93 -1.62 -11.98
C SER A 13 -3.93 -1.27 -13.09
N SER A 14 -4.19 -2.20 -14.03
CA SER A 14 -5.16 -1.96 -15.13
C SER A 14 -6.55 -1.53 -14.65
N ASP A 15 -6.87 -1.80 -13.38
CA ASP A 15 -7.98 -1.21 -12.63
C ASP A 15 -7.41 -0.27 -11.57
N GLU A 16 -7.56 1.05 -11.77
CA GLU A 16 -7.23 2.05 -10.76
C GLU A 16 -8.14 1.83 -9.54
N LYS A 17 -7.63 1.09 -8.55
CA LYS A 17 -8.38 0.74 -7.35
C LYS A 17 -7.91 1.62 -6.20
N THR A 18 -8.88 2.16 -5.46
CA THR A 18 -8.64 2.79 -4.16
C THR A 18 -9.39 2.02 -3.07
N GLU A 19 -8.72 1.69 -1.99
CA GLU A 19 -9.29 0.99 -0.83
C GLU A 19 -9.08 1.83 0.43
N TYR A 20 -10.08 1.85 1.30
CA TYR A 20 -10.03 2.53 2.59
C TYR A 20 -10.12 1.53 3.73
N LYS A 21 -9.33 1.74 4.77
CA LYS A 21 -9.33 0.90 5.97
C LYS A 21 -9.08 1.74 7.22
N LEU A 22 -9.75 1.39 8.32
CA LEU A 22 -9.40 1.92 9.64
C LEU A 22 -8.25 1.09 10.24
N ILE A 23 -7.21 1.77 10.68
CA ILE A 23 -6.06 1.20 11.38
C ILE A 23 -6.15 1.66 12.84
N GLN A 24 -6.12 0.71 13.77
CA GLN A 24 -6.36 1.01 15.19
C GLN A 24 -5.11 1.42 15.96
N ASN A 25 -3.92 1.05 15.45
CA ASN A 25 -2.64 1.31 16.11
C ASN A 25 -1.45 1.14 15.13
N GLU A 26 -0.27 1.57 15.57
CA GLU A 26 0.97 1.50 14.77
C GLU A 26 1.40 0.05 14.45
N VAL A 27 1.08 -0.93 15.31
CA VAL A 27 1.39 -2.35 15.04
C VAL A 27 0.60 -2.85 13.82
N GLU A 28 -0.68 -2.48 13.73
CA GLU A 28 -1.52 -2.82 12.58
C GLU A 28 -1.07 -2.08 11.31
N LYS A 29 -0.63 -0.81 11.42
CA LYS A 29 0.00 -0.06 10.33
C LYS A 29 1.20 -0.82 9.76
N VAL A 30 2.16 -1.19 10.61
CA VAL A 30 3.37 -1.92 10.18
C VAL A 30 3.00 -3.27 9.56
N SER A 31 2.08 -4.02 10.18
CA SER A 31 1.61 -5.30 9.64
C SER A 31 0.98 -5.16 8.25
N TYR A 32 0.16 -4.12 8.04
CA TYR A 32 -0.47 -3.86 6.75
C TYR A 32 0.58 -3.51 5.68
N ILE A 33 1.55 -2.66 6.01
CA ILE A 33 2.63 -2.28 5.08
C ILE A 33 3.40 -3.52 4.61
N SER A 34 3.74 -4.44 5.50
CA SER A 34 4.43 -5.68 5.12
C SER A 34 3.58 -6.55 4.19
N LYS A 35 2.33 -6.81 4.57
CA LYS A 35 1.40 -7.63 3.77
C LYS A 35 1.19 -7.06 2.37
N ILE A 36 1.06 -5.74 2.26
CA ILE A 36 0.78 -5.11 0.98
C ILE A 36 2.00 -5.12 0.06
N LYS A 37 3.22 -4.99 0.61
CA LYS A 37 4.46 -5.17 -0.14
C LYS A 37 4.59 -6.58 -0.70
N GLU A 38 4.36 -7.61 0.12
CA GLU A 38 4.41 -9.01 -0.31
C GLU A 38 3.39 -9.28 -1.43
N LYS A 39 2.14 -8.83 -1.25
CA LYS A 39 1.09 -8.98 -2.28
C LYS A 39 1.48 -8.29 -3.59
N THR A 40 1.99 -7.06 -3.50
CA THR A 40 2.40 -6.27 -4.66
C THR A 40 3.57 -6.91 -5.39
N GLN A 41 4.53 -7.49 -4.65
CA GLN A 41 5.64 -8.25 -5.20
C GLN A 41 5.18 -9.53 -5.89
N ALA A 42 4.29 -10.30 -5.27
CA ALA A 42 3.73 -11.51 -5.88
C ALA A 42 3.00 -11.21 -7.20
N ILE A 43 2.24 -10.11 -7.26
CA ILE A 43 1.56 -9.66 -8.49
C ILE A 43 2.58 -9.22 -9.54
N ALA A 44 3.59 -8.43 -9.17
CA ALA A 44 4.63 -7.98 -10.10
C ALA A 44 5.37 -9.17 -10.74
N SER A 45 5.73 -10.16 -9.93
CA SER A 45 6.37 -11.40 -10.41
C SER A 45 5.44 -12.22 -11.31
N ARG A 46 4.14 -12.33 -10.97
CA ARG A 46 3.17 -13.11 -11.75
C ARG A 46 2.82 -12.46 -13.10
N THR A 47 2.68 -11.14 -13.11
CA THR A 47 2.25 -10.38 -14.29
C THR A 47 3.42 -9.91 -15.15
N ASN A 48 4.65 -10.01 -14.63
CA ASN A 48 5.86 -9.46 -15.25
C ASN A 48 5.75 -7.95 -15.52
N GLN A 49 4.92 -7.25 -14.75
CA GLN A 49 4.69 -5.82 -14.86
C GLN A 49 5.05 -5.12 -13.55
N PRO A 50 5.65 -3.92 -13.60
CA PRO A 50 5.91 -3.16 -12.39
C PRO A 50 4.60 -2.82 -11.70
N GLN A 51 4.62 -2.86 -10.37
CA GLN A 51 3.47 -2.48 -9.56
C GLN A 51 3.83 -1.26 -8.72
N ILE A 52 2.92 -0.29 -8.68
CA ILE A 52 3.07 0.91 -7.86
C ILE A 52 1.88 0.97 -6.92
N ILE A 53 2.18 1.22 -5.65
CA ILE A 53 1.17 1.36 -4.61
C ILE A 53 1.47 2.59 -3.77
N LYS A 54 0.43 3.37 -3.50
CA LYS A 54 0.47 4.54 -2.62
C LYS A 54 -0.33 4.24 -1.36
N LEU A 55 0.29 4.39 -0.21
CA LEU A 55 -0.36 4.31 1.10
C LEU A 55 -0.39 5.70 1.72
N GLU A 56 -1.57 6.15 2.13
CA GLU A 56 -1.78 7.42 2.83
C GLU A 56 -2.39 7.09 4.20
N PHE A 57 -1.64 7.28 5.28
CA PHE A 57 -2.11 7.17 6.66
C PHE A 57 -2.53 8.55 7.13
N ILE A 58 -3.82 8.76 7.29
CA ILE A 58 -4.43 10.05 7.59
C ILE A 58 -4.78 10.07 9.07
N TYR A 59 -4.17 11.00 9.80
CA TYR A 59 -4.42 11.32 11.19
C TYR A 59 -5.25 12.61 11.28
N PRO A 60 -5.87 12.95 12.42
CA PRO A 60 -6.63 14.18 12.56
C PRO A 60 -5.81 15.46 12.29
N GLU A 61 -4.53 15.45 12.63
CA GLU A 61 -3.64 16.63 12.56
C GLU A 61 -2.52 16.49 11.51
N ASP A 62 -2.31 15.30 10.94
CA ASP A 62 -1.19 15.04 10.05
C ASP A 62 -1.51 13.93 9.01
N LYS A 63 -0.66 13.78 8.00
CA LYS A 63 -0.70 12.64 7.09
C LYS A 63 0.69 12.12 6.78
N GLU A 64 0.82 10.80 6.79
CA GLU A 64 2.02 10.10 6.33
C GLU A 64 1.73 9.44 4.98
N THR A 65 2.60 9.65 3.99
CA THR A 65 2.45 9.07 2.66
C THR A 65 3.66 8.22 2.31
N TYR A 66 3.39 6.99 1.85
CA TYR A 66 4.41 6.08 1.35
C TYR A 66 4.08 5.70 -0.09
N LEU A 67 5.08 5.79 -0.97
CA LEU A 67 5.00 5.30 -2.34
C LEU A 67 5.95 4.13 -2.49
N TYR A 68 5.42 2.97 -2.85
CA TYR A 68 6.23 1.79 -3.14
C TYR A 68 6.12 1.45 -4.61
N LYS A 69 7.28 1.20 -5.22
CA LYS A 69 7.40 0.69 -6.58
C LYS A 69 8.11 -0.65 -6.51
N THR A 70 7.41 -1.70 -6.88
CA THR A 70 8.02 -3.02 -7.04
C THR A 70 8.38 -3.22 -8.50
N LEU A 71 9.67 -3.38 -8.75
CA LEU A 71 10.21 -3.63 -10.08
C LEU A 71 10.17 -5.14 -10.38
N LYS A 72 10.09 -5.48 -11.66
CA LYS A 72 10.29 -6.84 -12.16
C LYS A 72 11.64 -7.36 -11.63
N HIS A 73 11.65 -8.58 -11.09
CA HIS A 73 12.89 -9.31 -10.92
C HIS A 73 13.33 -9.76 -12.32
N GLU A 74 14.35 -9.12 -12.87
CA GLU A 74 15.09 -9.70 -13.98
C GLU A 74 15.94 -10.82 -13.40
N ALA A 75 15.59 -12.06 -13.76
CA ALA A 75 16.40 -13.24 -13.50
C ALA A 75 17.57 -13.28 -14.47
#